data_AF-A0A1E4UWW4-F1
#
_entry.id   AF-A0A1E4UWW4-F1
#
_cell.length_a   1.000
_cell.length_b   1.000
_cell.length_c   1.000
_cell.angle_alpha   90.00
_cell.angle_beta   90.00
_cell.angle_gamma   90.00
#
_symmetry.space_group_name_H-M   'P 1'
#
loop_
_entity.id
_entity.type
_entity.pdbx_description
1 polymer ?
#
loop_
_entity_poly.entity_id
_entity_poly.type
_entity_poly.pdbx_seq_one_letter_code
_entity_poly.pdbx_strand_id
1 'polypeptide(L)'
;MKSHTQDSGDTVLSEDERLQLLTKAGQRNRLFILALAGVLGSLMLVSSGLNLYSLFSAADEPRIQALEQQVRQLEQQLVVQQGALSHQEALLASQQASQLSGFFTRAENPDSIAEVSKVLQDQERDYQQVMQGLKAGMRDLANMLPGSRSWLAYYNEAIDRAQLSSRKRSEDIRAWNDKAQQPSATVKPPDPGGAGK
;
A
#
# COMPACT_ATOMS: atom_id res chain seq x y z
N MET A 1 6.84 25.47 119.20
CA MET A 1 7.40 24.18 118.75
C MET A 1 7.11 24.10 117.26
N LYS A 2 8.15 24.23 116.41
CA LYS A 2 8.74 23.13 115.63
C LYS A 2 7.74 22.59 114.58
N SER A 3 8.01 22.48 113.29
CA SER A 3 9.19 22.69 112.44
C SER A 3 8.84 22.04 111.09
N HIS A 4 9.24 22.66 109.97
CA HIS A 4 10.01 22.00 108.88
C HIS A 4 9.24 20.96 108.03
N THR A 5 8.93 21.30 106.77
CA THR A 5 9.65 20.90 105.51
C THR A 5 9.47 19.46 105.07
N GLN A 6 9.14 19.30 103.78
CA GLN A 6 9.89 18.56 102.74
C GLN A 6 8.89 18.42 101.58
N ASP A 7 8.95 19.23 100.51
CA ASP A 7 9.98 19.30 99.47
C ASP A 7 10.08 18.01 98.63
N SER A 8 9.65 18.17 97.37
CA SER A 8 10.25 17.67 96.13
C SER A 8 10.54 16.18 95.94
N GLY A 9 10.06 15.68 94.79
CA GLY A 9 10.53 14.42 94.26
C GLY A 9 9.94 13.95 92.92
N ASP A 10 9.17 14.77 92.18
CA ASP A 10 8.87 14.45 90.77
C ASP A 10 9.67 15.39 89.88
N THR A 11 10.75 14.83 89.33
CA THR A 11 11.66 15.45 88.36
C THR A 11 10.92 15.80 87.07
N VAL A 12 10.23 16.93 87.07
CA VAL A 12 9.73 17.58 85.85
C VAL A 12 10.87 18.46 85.34
N LEU A 13 11.60 17.98 84.32
CA LEU A 13 12.63 18.75 83.59
C LEU A 13 12.16 20.18 83.33
N SER A 14 12.96 21.16 83.77
CA SER A 14 12.67 22.59 83.63
C SER A 14 12.49 22.97 82.15
N GLU A 15 11.58 23.90 81.86
CA GLU A 15 11.25 24.31 80.48
C GLU A 15 12.50 24.75 79.69
N ASP A 16 13.47 25.35 80.37
CA ASP A 16 14.75 25.75 79.79
C ASP A 16 15.62 24.56 79.36
N GLU A 17 15.64 23.46 80.13
CA GLU A 17 16.35 22.23 79.75
C GLU A 17 15.68 21.55 78.54
N ARG A 18 14.34 21.59 78.48
CA ARG A 18 13.60 21.07 77.32
C ARG A 18 13.87 21.88 76.06
N LEU A 19 13.90 23.21 76.16
CA LEU A 19 14.18 24.10 75.03
C LEU A 19 15.62 23.93 74.52
N GLN A 20 16.59 23.75 75.41
CA GLN A 20 17.98 23.46 75.01
C GLN A 20 18.13 22.09 74.36
N LEU A 21 17.43 21.05 74.85
CA LEU A 21 17.40 19.74 74.22
C LEU A 21 16.74 19.79 72.84
N LEU A 22 15.63 20.51 72.68
CA LEU A 22 14.93 20.71 71.41
C LEU A 22 15.80 21.49 70.40
N THR A 23 16.53 22.51 70.85
CA THR A 23 17.41 23.31 69.98
C THR A 23 18.62 22.50 69.53
N LYS A 24 19.26 21.76 70.45
CA LYS A 24 20.41 20.88 70.14
C LYS A 24 20.00 19.69 69.27
N ALA A 25 18.81 19.12 69.50
CA ALA A 25 18.24 18.07 68.65
C ALA A 25 17.86 18.59 67.26
N GLY A 26 17.27 19.80 67.17
CA GLY A 26 16.93 20.46 65.92
C GLY A 26 18.15 20.78 65.05
N GLN A 27 19.23 21.28 65.66
CA GLN A 27 20.49 21.57 64.95
C GLN A 27 21.18 20.29 64.44
N ARG A 28 21.19 19.22 65.25
CA ARG A 28 21.73 17.91 64.82
C ARG A 28 20.89 17.30 63.71
N ASN A 29 19.56 17.36 63.79
CA ASN A 29 18.67 16.87 62.75
C ASN A 29 18.90 17.61 61.42
N ARG A 30 19.07 18.94 61.46
CA ARG A 30 19.39 19.73 60.26
C ARG A 30 20.73 19.32 59.63
N LEU A 31 21.74 19.01 60.44
CA LEU A 31 23.03 18.51 59.96
C LEU A 31 22.90 17.10 59.34
N PHE A 32 22.13 16.22 59.98
CA PHE A 32 21.83 14.88 59.43
C PHE A 32 21.10 14.96 58.09
N ILE A 33 20.09 15.84 57.98
CA ILE A 33 19.35 16.05 56.72
C ILE A 33 20.28 16.57 55.62
N LEU A 34 21.18 17.52 55.94
CA LEU A 34 22.15 18.03 54.97
C LEU A 34 23.17 16.97 54.52
N ALA A 35 23.69 16.17 55.45
CA ALA A 35 24.58 15.07 55.12
C ALA A 35 23.88 14.01 54.25
N LEU A 36 22.64 13.66 54.59
CA LEU A 36 21.83 12.71 53.81
C LEU A 36 21.52 13.25 52.41
N ALA A 37 21.17 14.54 52.30
CA ALA A 37 20.94 15.20 51.02
C ALA A 37 22.21 15.20 50.14
N GLY A 38 23.39 15.41 50.74
CA GLY A 38 24.67 15.34 50.05
C GLY A 38 24.97 13.94 49.50
N VAL A 39 24.74 12.90 50.31
CA VAL A 39 24.93 11.50 49.87
C VAL A 39 23.96 11.14 48.75
N LEU A 40 22.67 11.48 48.89
CA LEU A 40 21.65 11.22 47.87
C LEU A 40 21.94 12.00 46.57
N GLY A 41 22.38 13.26 46.68
CA GLY A 41 22.77 14.07 45.53
C GLY A 41 23.97 13.50 44.78
N SER A 42 24.99 13.02 45.52
CA SER A 42 26.14 12.34 44.92
C SER A 42 25.72 11.05 44.21
N LEU A 43 24.85 10.24 44.83
CA LEU A 43 24.34 9.00 44.24
C LEU A 43 23.55 9.29 42.95
N MET A 44 22.73 10.35 42.94
CA MET A 44 22.01 10.78 41.74
C MET A 44 22.95 11.27 40.63
N LEU A 45 24.01 12.00 40.97
CA LEU A 45 25.00 12.45 39.98
C LEU A 45 25.76 11.28 39.37
N VAL A 46 26.17 10.30 40.17
CA VAL A 46 26.81 9.08 39.68
C VAL A 46 25.84 8.26 38.82
N SER A 47 24.59 8.08 39.26
CA SER A 47 23.56 7.37 38.48
C SER A 47 23.25 8.07 37.16
N SER A 48 23.15 9.39 37.17
CA SER A 48 22.93 10.19 35.96
C SER A 48 24.15 10.14 35.04
N GLY A 49 25.36 10.22 35.59
CA GLY A 49 26.61 10.08 34.85
C GLY A 49 26.78 8.71 34.20
N LEU A 50 26.38 7.63 34.89
CA LEU A 50 26.38 6.27 34.34
C LEU A 50 25.30 6.07 33.27
N ASN A 51 24.11 6.68 33.42
CA ASN A 51 23.08 6.66 32.38
C ASN A 51 23.47 7.47 31.14
N LEU A 52 24.15 8.61 31.33
CA LEU A 52 24.64 9.41 30.23
C LEU A 52 25.82 8.72 29.53
N TYR A 53 26.73 8.14 30.32
CA TYR A 53 27.81 7.30 29.81
C TYR A 53 27.25 6.11 29.04
N SER A 54 26.25 5.37 29.54
CA SER A 54 25.63 4.26 28.81
C SER A 54 24.87 4.70 27.56
N LEU A 55 24.32 5.91 27.52
CA LEU A 55 23.69 6.46 26.32
C LEU A 55 24.73 6.77 25.22
N PHE A 56 25.93 7.18 25.60
CA PHE A 56 27.04 7.49 24.69
C PHE A 56 28.02 6.31 24.47
N SER A 57 27.98 5.28 25.34
CA SER A 57 28.86 4.10 25.33
C SER A 57 28.13 2.81 25.02
N ALA A 58 26.80 2.80 24.93
CA ALA A 58 26.06 1.76 24.23
C ALA A 58 26.47 1.87 22.76
N ALA A 59 27.57 1.20 22.44
CA ALA A 59 28.11 1.09 21.10
C ALA A 59 26.95 0.85 20.14
N ASP A 60 26.79 1.77 19.20
CA ASP A 60 25.80 1.68 18.13
C ASP A 60 26.06 0.45 17.23
N GLU A 61 27.23 -0.18 17.29
CA GLU A 61 27.63 -1.32 16.46
C GLU A 61 26.69 -2.54 16.54
N PRO A 62 26.41 -3.19 17.68
CA PRO A 62 25.53 -4.36 17.74
C PRO A 62 24.08 -4.07 17.29
N ARG A 63 23.57 -2.86 17.56
CA ARG A 63 22.22 -2.46 17.15
C ARG A 63 22.16 -2.14 15.67
N ILE A 64 23.16 -1.42 15.13
CA ILE A 64 23.29 -1.15 13.70
C ILE A 64 23.48 -2.47 12.93
N GLN A 65 24.29 -3.41 13.43
CA GLN A 65 24.47 -4.73 12.81
C GLN A 65 23.17 -5.55 12.80
N ALA A 66 22.39 -5.52 13.89
CA ALA A 66 21.08 -6.19 13.92
C ALA A 66 20.08 -5.56 12.95
N LEU A 67 20.08 -4.22 12.81
CA LEU A 67 19.26 -3.53 11.83
C LEU A 67 19.71 -3.82 10.39
N GLU A 68 21.02 -3.86 10.12
CA GLU A 68 21.59 -4.21 8.82
C GLU A 68 21.24 -5.65 8.41
N GLN A 69 21.24 -6.58 9.37
CA GLN A 69 20.77 -7.95 9.13
C GLN A 69 19.28 -8.02 8.80
N GLN A 70 18.44 -7.26 9.51
CA GLN A 70 17.00 -7.19 9.21
C GLN A 70 16.72 -6.57 7.84
N VAL A 71 17.43 -5.50 7.48
CA VAL A 71 17.31 -4.87 6.16
C VAL A 71 17.72 -5.85 5.06
N ARG A 72 18.85 -6.56 5.21
CA ARG A 72 19.26 -7.61 4.26
C ARG A 72 18.23 -8.73 4.12
N GLN A 73 17.61 -9.15 5.22
CA GLN A 73 16.58 -10.18 5.20
C GLN A 73 15.31 -9.69 4.48
N LEU A 74 14.91 -8.44 4.72
CA LEU A 74 13.77 -7.83 4.04
C LEU A 74 14.03 -7.64 2.54
N GLU A 75 15.24 -7.22 2.16
CA GLU A 75 15.66 -7.12 0.75
C GLU A 75 15.59 -8.48 0.05
N GLN A 76 16.09 -9.54 0.69
CA GLN A 76 15.98 -10.91 0.15
C GLN A 76 14.53 -11.35 -0.01
N GLN A 77 13.68 -11.09 0.98
CA GLN A 77 12.25 -11.41 0.89
C GLN A 77 11.56 -10.63 -0.24
N LEU A 78 11.96 -9.38 -0.46
CA LEU A 78 11.42 -8.54 -1.51
C LEU A 78 11.84 -9.04 -2.89
N VAL A 79 13.10 -9.46 -3.07
CA VAL A 79 13.59 -10.08 -4.31
C VAL A 79 12.85 -11.38 -4.61
N VAL A 80 12.64 -12.24 -3.60
CA VAL A 80 11.90 -13.50 -3.78
C VAL A 80 10.43 -13.24 -4.13
N GLN A 81 9.77 -12.30 -3.47
CA GLN A 81 8.38 -11.94 -3.79
C GLN A 81 8.27 -11.31 -5.18
N GLN A 82 9.20 -10.42 -5.55
CA GLN A 82 9.22 -9.82 -6.88
C GLN A 82 9.48 -10.86 -7.97
N GLY A 83 10.34 -11.85 -7.69
CA GLY A 83 10.52 -13.02 -8.52
C GLY A 83 9.23 -13.84 -8.69
N ALA A 84 8.54 -14.14 -7.59
CA ALA A 84 7.27 -14.87 -7.63
C ALA A 84 6.17 -14.11 -8.39
N LEU A 85 6.07 -12.79 -8.22
CA LEU A 85 5.14 -11.94 -8.96
C LEU A 85 5.48 -11.91 -10.45
N SER A 86 6.75 -11.74 -10.82
CA SER A 86 7.19 -11.76 -12.22
C SER A 86 6.93 -13.12 -12.88
N HIS A 87 7.08 -14.22 -12.13
CA HIS A 87 6.76 -15.56 -12.61
C HIS A 87 5.26 -15.75 -12.79
N GLN A 88 4.45 -15.26 -11.85
CA GLN A 88 3.00 -15.31 -11.95
C GLN A 88 2.48 -14.44 -13.12
N GLU A 89 3.06 -13.27 -13.32
CA GLU A 89 2.75 -12.38 -14.44
C GLU A 89 3.13 -13.02 -15.78
N ALA A 90 4.29 -13.67 -15.87
CA ALA A 90 4.70 -14.44 -17.04
C ALA A 90 3.77 -15.66 -17.30
N LEU A 91 3.33 -16.35 -16.24
CA LEU A 91 2.36 -17.43 -16.34
C LEU A 91 0.99 -16.92 -16.81
N LEU A 92 0.52 -15.79 -16.29
CA LEU A 92 -0.75 -15.17 -16.72
C LEU A 92 -0.67 -14.67 -18.16
N ALA A 93 0.43 -14.00 -18.53
CA ALA A 93 0.67 -13.54 -19.89
C ALA A 93 0.74 -14.72 -20.88
N SER A 94 1.43 -15.80 -20.51
CA SER A 94 1.50 -17.01 -21.34
C SER A 94 0.15 -17.75 -21.39
N GLN A 95 -0.63 -17.78 -20.31
CA GLN A 95 -1.98 -18.36 -20.34
C GLN A 95 -2.92 -17.53 -21.21
N GLN A 96 -2.91 -16.20 -21.09
CA GLN A 96 -3.74 -15.31 -21.90
C GLN A 96 -3.35 -15.38 -23.38
N ALA A 97 -2.05 -15.40 -23.69
CA ALA A 97 -1.55 -15.61 -25.04
C ALA A 97 -1.93 -17.00 -25.57
N SER A 98 -1.86 -18.04 -24.74
CA SER A 98 -2.25 -19.41 -25.10
C SER A 98 -3.76 -19.56 -25.28
N GLN A 99 -4.59 -18.87 -24.50
CA GLN A 99 -6.04 -18.87 -24.67
C GLN A 99 -6.46 -18.11 -25.93
N LEU A 100 -5.92 -16.91 -26.18
CA LEU A 100 -6.16 -16.20 -27.44
C LEU A 100 -5.65 -17.04 -28.63
N SER A 101 -4.40 -17.51 -28.57
CA SER A 101 -3.84 -18.36 -29.61
C SER A 101 -4.63 -19.65 -29.78
N GLY A 102 -5.17 -20.24 -28.71
CA GLY A 102 -6.04 -21.42 -28.77
C GLY A 102 -7.38 -21.16 -29.45
N PHE A 103 -7.98 -19.99 -29.23
CA PHE A 103 -9.15 -19.52 -30.01
C PHE A 103 -8.81 -19.34 -31.50
N PHE A 104 -7.62 -18.80 -31.82
CA PHE A 104 -7.18 -18.59 -33.20
C PHE A 104 -6.59 -19.85 -33.88
N THR A 105 -6.06 -20.81 -33.13
CA THR A 105 -5.56 -22.11 -33.62
C THR A 105 -6.73 -23.09 -33.78
N ARG A 106 -7.81 -22.90 -33.01
CA ARG A 106 -9.16 -23.42 -33.31
C ARG A 106 -9.82 -22.73 -34.51
N ALA A 107 -9.06 -22.04 -35.37
CA ALA A 107 -9.50 -21.65 -36.72
C ALA A 107 -9.76 -22.85 -37.66
N GLU A 108 -9.69 -24.10 -37.20
CA GLU A 108 -10.23 -25.26 -37.91
C GLU A 108 -11.77 -25.38 -37.80
N ASN A 109 -12.44 -24.56 -36.97
CA ASN A 109 -13.91 -24.59 -36.82
C ASN A 109 -14.53 -23.26 -37.27
N PRO A 110 -14.98 -23.13 -38.54
CA PRO A 110 -15.60 -21.90 -39.06
C PRO A 110 -16.81 -21.45 -38.21
N ASP A 111 -17.53 -22.39 -37.59
CA ASP A 111 -18.66 -22.12 -36.69
C ASP A 111 -18.24 -21.30 -35.46
N SER A 112 -17.04 -21.52 -34.93
CA SER A 112 -16.54 -20.78 -33.76
C SER A 112 -16.15 -19.34 -34.08
N ILE A 113 -15.59 -19.11 -35.28
CA ILE A 113 -15.29 -17.77 -35.78
C ILE A 113 -16.58 -17.02 -36.12
N ALA A 114 -17.56 -17.72 -36.71
CA ALA A 114 -18.87 -17.13 -37.01
C ALA A 114 -19.57 -16.62 -35.75
N GLU A 115 -19.63 -17.42 -34.68
CA GLU A 115 -20.25 -17.01 -33.41
C GLU A 115 -19.51 -15.84 -32.74
N VAL A 116 -18.17 -15.87 -32.69
CA VAL A 116 -17.38 -14.76 -32.15
C VAL A 116 -17.58 -13.49 -32.98
N SER A 117 -17.56 -13.60 -34.30
CA SER A 117 -17.77 -12.45 -35.19
C SER A 117 -19.16 -11.84 -35.01
N LYS A 118 -20.18 -12.66 -34.74
CA LYS A 118 -21.54 -12.21 -34.47
C LYS A 118 -21.62 -11.42 -33.17
N VAL A 119 -21.05 -11.94 -32.09
CA VAL A 119 -21.00 -11.23 -30.79
C VAL A 119 -20.28 -9.89 -30.92
N LEU A 120 -19.15 -9.85 -31.63
CA LEU A 120 -18.40 -8.60 -31.85
C LEU A 120 -19.17 -7.60 -32.72
N GLN A 121 -19.90 -8.07 -33.74
CA GLN A 121 -20.78 -7.22 -34.56
C GLN A 121 -21.96 -6.67 -33.74
N ASP A 122 -22.58 -7.49 -32.90
CA ASP A 122 -23.66 -7.06 -32.00
C ASP A 122 -23.16 -6.01 -31.00
N GLN A 123 -21.99 -6.24 -30.39
CA GLN A 123 -21.36 -5.26 -29.50
C GLN A 123 -21.10 -3.92 -30.20
N GLU A 124 -20.65 -3.95 -31.45
CA GLU A 124 -20.35 -2.75 -32.19
C GLU A 124 -21.62 -1.99 -32.61
N ARG A 125 -22.70 -2.71 -32.95
CA ARG A 125 -24.03 -2.12 -33.16
C ARG A 125 -24.52 -1.42 -31.90
N ASP A 126 -24.44 -2.09 -30.75
CA ASP A 126 -24.92 -1.55 -29.48
C ASP A 126 -24.09 -0.32 -29.07
N TYR A 127 -22.77 -0.35 -29.28
CA TYR A 127 -21.90 0.82 -29.10
C TYR A 127 -22.35 2.01 -29.97
N GLN A 128 -22.64 1.78 -31.26
CA GLN A 128 -23.13 2.83 -32.15
C GLN A 128 -24.46 3.41 -31.67
N GLN A 129 -25.39 2.57 -31.19
CA GLN A 129 -26.66 3.03 -30.63
C GLN A 129 -26.45 3.90 -29.39
N VAL A 130 -25.60 3.47 -28.46
CA VAL A 130 -25.26 4.24 -27.26
C VAL A 130 -24.65 5.60 -27.64
N MET A 131 -23.72 5.62 -28.60
CA MET A 131 -23.11 6.88 -29.07
C MET A 131 -24.13 7.82 -29.72
N GLN A 132 -25.08 7.29 -30.50
CA GLN A 132 -26.17 8.09 -31.08
C GLN A 132 -27.08 8.67 -29.99
N GLY A 133 -27.46 7.84 -29.00
CA GLY A 133 -28.25 8.28 -27.85
C GLY A 133 -27.54 9.36 -27.04
N LEU A 134 -26.24 9.19 -26.79
CA LEU A 134 -25.41 10.18 -26.11
C LEU A 134 -25.35 11.50 -26.89
N LYS A 135 -25.15 11.45 -28.21
CA LYS A 135 -25.13 12.64 -29.07
C LYS A 135 -26.47 13.39 -29.02
N ALA A 136 -27.58 12.67 -29.11
CA ALA A 136 -28.92 13.25 -29.01
C ALA A 136 -29.15 13.89 -27.62
N GLY A 137 -28.84 13.16 -26.55
CA GLY A 137 -29.00 13.66 -25.19
C GLY A 137 -28.14 14.89 -24.88
N MET A 138 -26.88 14.91 -25.32
CA MET A 138 -26.02 16.10 -25.20
C MET A 138 -26.56 17.28 -25.99
N ARG A 139 -27.09 17.06 -27.19
CA ARG A 139 -27.73 18.13 -27.98
C ARG A 139 -28.94 18.70 -27.26
N ASP A 140 -29.78 17.85 -26.66
CA ASP A 140 -30.96 18.30 -25.93
C ASP A 140 -30.56 19.08 -24.66
N LEU A 141 -29.60 18.59 -23.88
CA LEU A 141 -29.04 19.31 -22.74
C LEU A 141 -28.43 20.66 -23.15
N ALA A 142 -27.71 20.68 -24.26
CA ALA A 142 -27.09 21.90 -24.76
C ALA A 142 -28.09 22.94 -25.28
N ASN A 143 -29.33 22.54 -25.59
CA ASN A 143 -30.42 23.45 -25.91
C ASN A 143 -31.16 23.96 -24.67
N MET A 144 -31.09 23.23 -23.55
CA MET A 144 -31.72 23.62 -22.28
C MET A 144 -30.88 24.63 -21.49
N LEU A 145 -29.56 24.68 -21.70
CA LEU A 145 -28.66 25.60 -21.00
C LEU A 145 -28.21 26.75 -21.93
N PRO A 146 -28.18 28.02 -21.46
CA PRO A 146 -27.56 29.11 -22.21
C PRO A 146 -26.03 28.94 -22.26
N GLY A 147 -25.41 29.16 -23.42
CA GLY A 147 -23.94 29.09 -23.58
C GLY A 147 -23.37 27.68 -23.80
N SER A 148 -24.18 26.62 -23.77
CA SER A 148 -23.73 25.23 -23.91
C SER A 148 -23.41 24.76 -25.34
N ARG A 149 -23.49 25.65 -26.32
CA ARG A 149 -23.27 25.28 -27.74
C ARG A 149 -21.79 25.07 -28.08
N SER A 150 -20.87 25.71 -27.34
CA SER A 150 -19.43 25.62 -27.59
C SER A 150 -18.84 24.27 -27.17
N TRP A 151 -19.19 23.73 -25.99
CA TRP A 151 -18.74 22.39 -25.58
C TRP A 151 -19.39 21.28 -26.42
N LEU A 152 -20.65 21.46 -26.83
CA LEU A 152 -21.32 20.50 -27.71
C LEU A 152 -20.55 20.25 -29.01
N ALA A 153 -19.99 21.30 -29.62
CA ALA A 153 -19.18 21.16 -30.83
C ALA A 153 -17.91 20.32 -30.59
N TYR A 154 -17.22 20.55 -29.48
CA TYR A 154 -16.01 19.80 -29.10
C TYR A 154 -16.30 18.30 -28.87
N TYR A 155 -17.37 17.98 -28.15
CA TYR A 155 -17.72 16.57 -27.89
C TYR A 155 -18.32 15.87 -29.10
N ASN A 156 -19.03 16.57 -29.98
CA ASN A 156 -19.55 15.98 -31.22
C ASN A 156 -18.42 15.45 -32.11
N GLU A 157 -17.32 16.19 -32.24
CA GLU A 157 -16.17 15.72 -33.03
C GLU A 157 -15.57 14.42 -32.47
N ALA A 158 -15.45 14.33 -31.14
CA ALA A 158 -14.95 13.13 -30.48
C ALA A 158 -15.89 11.92 -30.69
N ILE A 159 -17.21 12.12 -30.54
CA ILE A 159 -18.19 11.06 -30.77
C ILE A 159 -18.23 10.65 -32.25
N ASP A 160 -18.14 11.59 -33.17
CA ASP A 160 -18.17 11.29 -34.61
C ASP A 160 -16.95 10.48 -35.04
N ARG A 161 -15.75 10.81 -34.52
CA ARG A 161 -14.56 9.98 -34.70
C ARG A 161 -14.73 8.58 -34.12
N ALA A 162 -15.33 8.47 -32.94
CA ALA A 162 -15.55 7.18 -32.29
C ALA A 162 -16.55 6.32 -33.08
N GLN A 163 -17.62 6.91 -33.61
CA GLN A 163 -18.58 6.26 -34.49
C GLN A 163 -17.94 5.82 -35.81
N LEU A 164 -17.10 6.65 -36.42
CA LEU A 164 -16.37 6.28 -37.65
C LEU A 164 -15.45 5.09 -37.40
N SER A 165 -14.71 5.13 -36.29
CA SER A 165 -13.82 4.02 -35.88
C SER A 165 -14.61 2.74 -35.63
N SER A 166 -15.80 2.86 -35.04
CA SER A 166 -16.70 1.74 -34.78
C SER A 166 -17.24 1.10 -36.06
N ARG A 167 -17.62 1.90 -37.06
CA ARG A 167 -18.02 1.40 -38.38
C ARG A 167 -16.88 0.66 -39.05
N LYS A 168 -15.66 1.22 -39.01
CA LYS A 168 -14.47 0.56 -39.55
C LYS A 168 -14.23 -0.80 -38.90
N ARG A 169 -14.32 -0.90 -37.57
CA ARG A 169 -14.17 -2.19 -36.88
C ARG A 169 -15.26 -3.18 -37.27
N SER A 170 -16.51 -2.73 -37.46
CA SER A 170 -17.60 -3.60 -37.96
C SER A 170 -17.25 -4.22 -39.32
N GLU A 171 -16.70 -3.42 -40.23
CA GLU A 171 -16.24 -3.88 -41.55
C GLU A 171 -15.07 -4.85 -41.43
N ASP A 172 -14.08 -4.54 -40.60
CA ASP A 172 -12.91 -5.39 -40.37
C ASP A 172 -13.32 -6.75 -39.77
N ILE A 173 -14.28 -6.78 -38.83
CA ILE A 173 -14.84 -8.02 -38.24
C ILE A 173 -15.58 -8.84 -39.31
N ARG A 174 -16.36 -8.19 -40.18
CA ARG A 174 -17.07 -8.87 -41.27
C ARG A 174 -16.09 -9.50 -42.25
N ALA A 175 -15.08 -8.73 -42.70
CA ALA A 175 -14.05 -9.24 -43.59
C ALA A 175 -13.26 -10.40 -42.97
N TRP A 176 -13.00 -10.35 -41.66
CA TRP A 176 -12.37 -11.45 -40.93
C TRP A 176 -13.23 -12.71 -40.94
N ASN A 177 -14.54 -12.59 -40.66
CA ASN A 177 -15.47 -13.71 -40.73
C ASN A 177 -15.55 -14.31 -42.16
N ASP A 178 -15.65 -13.45 -43.18
CA ASP A 178 -15.72 -13.89 -44.58
C ASP A 178 -14.45 -14.65 -44.98
N LYS A 179 -13.27 -14.19 -44.54
CA LYS A 179 -11.99 -14.88 -44.77
C LYS A 179 -11.94 -16.25 -44.09
N ALA A 180 -12.50 -16.37 -42.89
CA ALA A 180 -12.53 -17.63 -42.15
C ALA A 180 -13.47 -18.67 -42.77
N GLN A 181 -14.49 -18.23 -43.50
CA GLN A 181 -15.44 -19.11 -44.20
C GLN A 181 -14.95 -19.57 -45.58
N GLN A 182 -13.86 -19.02 -46.10
CA GLN A 182 -13.29 -19.46 -47.38
C GLN A 182 -12.61 -20.83 -47.19
N PRO A 183 -13.02 -21.88 -47.93
CA PRO A 183 -12.33 -23.15 -47.90
C PRO A 183 -10.88 -22.94 -48.37
N SER A 184 -9.91 -23.39 -47.57
CA SER A 184 -8.51 -23.43 -47.96
C SER A 184 -8.41 -24.20 -49.27
N ALA A 185 -7.91 -23.53 -50.32
CA ALA A 185 -7.75 -24.11 -51.63
C ALA A 185 -7.03 -25.46 -51.49
N THR A 186 -7.75 -26.54 -51.81
CA THR A 186 -7.25 -27.91 -51.81
C THR A 186 -5.98 -27.96 -52.63
N VAL A 187 -4.84 -28.11 -51.96
CA VAL A 187 -3.58 -28.47 -52.60
C VAL A 187 -3.82 -29.84 -53.23
N LYS A 188 -4.01 -29.84 -54.56
CA LYS A 188 -4.09 -31.07 -55.34
C LYS A 188 -2.79 -31.85 -55.10
N PRO A 189 -2.83 -33.08 -54.55
CA PRO A 189 -1.62 -33.86 -54.36
C PRO A 189 -0.96 -34.12 -55.73
N PRO A 190 0.38 -34.11 -55.81
CA PRO A 190 1.09 -34.38 -57.06
C PRO A 190 0.75 -35.79 -57.56
N ASP A 191 0.45 -35.86 -58.85
CA ASP A 191 0.09 -37.06 -59.59
C ASP A 191 1.23 -38.10 -59.50
N PRO A 192 1.01 -39.33 -58.99
CA PRO A 192 2.03 -40.37 -58.93
C PRO A 192 2.22 -41.12 -60.26
N GLY A 193 1.75 -40.59 -61.39
CA GLY A 193 1.86 -41.23 -62.71
C GLY A 193 2.98 -40.67 -63.59
N GLY A 194 4.24 -41.03 -63.33
CA GLY A 194 5.35 -40.52 -64.16
C GLY A 194 6.71 -41.20 -63.99
N ALA A 195 6.77 -42.49 -63.68
CA ALA A 195 8.01 -43.26 -63.77
C ALA A 195 7.72 -44.61 -64.43
N GLY A 196 7.73 -44.58 -65.76
CA GLY A 196 7.51 -45.77 -66.58
C GLY A 196 7.78 -45.48 -68.04
N LYS A 197 9.07 -45.39 -68.40
CA LYS A 197 9.71 -46.03 -69.56
C LYS A 197 11.17 -45.62 -69.65
#